data_AF-A0A373N1W7-F1
#
_entry.id   AF-A0A373N1W7-F1
#
_cell.length_a   1.000
_cell.length_b   1.000
_cell.length_c   1.000
_cell.angle_alpha   90.00
_cell.angle_beta   90.00
_cell.angle_gamma   90.00
#
_symmetry.space_group_name_H-M   'P 1'
#
loop_
_entity.id
_entity.type
_entity.pdbx_description
1 polymer ?
#
loop_
_entity_poly.entity_id
_entity_poly.type
_entity_poly.pdbx_seq_one_letter_code
_entity_poly.pdbx_strand_id
1 'polypeptide(L)'
;MKKNLLLILALVGTLGIASPLTVFASNGNQKLTVSDSISQSAFEEMINEIETIKSENPGLSEDEILELMDNRHSSSLEERGIIDIWNALTDSEKTLCIRYPFDALKVNTARNIATEQTERKFGCNGLGDRSDAFRHGIWNAEMTVLIGSEKAELFATAHEDKDVTGNESDGYPKTAHRDMDLHNNEVGRAIGEENSERSEDEMADIIYQDICSEETQFIWLHD
;
A
#
# COMPACT_ATOMS: atom_id res chain seq x y z
N MET A 1 -13.24 -27.64 -65.58
CA MET A 1 -12.32 -26.89 -64.71
C MET A 1 -12.95 -26.80 -63.33
N LYS A 2 -12.54 -27.67 -62.40
CA LYS A 2 -13.09 -27.75 -61.03
C LYS A 2 -12.36 -26.72 -60.16
N LYS A 3 -13.10 -25.80 -59.52
CA LYS A 3 -12.55 -24.92 -58.48
C LYS A 3 -12.80 -25.59 -57.14
N ASN A 4 -11.72 -26.05 -56.51
CA ASN A 4 -11.71 -26.55 -55.14
C ASN A 4 -11.86 -25.36 -54.19
N LEU A 5 -12.92 -25.36 -53.37
CA LEU A 5 -13.09 -24.41 -52.28
C LEU A 5 -12.49 -25.05 -51.01
N LEU A 6 -11.31 -24.58 -50.61
CA LEU A 6 -10.69 -24.92 -49.34
C LEU A 6 -11.44 -24.20 -48.22
N LEU A 7 -12.11 -24.96 -47.35
CA LEU A 7 -12.59 -24.49 -46.06
C LEU A 7 -11.39 -24.51 -45.09
N ILE A 8 -10.84 -23.33 -44.79
CA ILE A 8 -9.87 -23.16 -43.70
C ILE A 8 -10.68 -22.96 -42.42
N LEU A 9 -10.67 -23.96 -41.52
CA LEU A 9 -11.08 -23.77 -40.14
C LEU A 9 -10.04 -22.88 -39.46
N ALA A 10 -10.39 -21.62 -39.21
CA ALA A 10 -9.63 -20.77 -38.30
C ALA A 10 -9.98 -21.18 -36.86
N LEU A 11 -9.12 -21.98 -36.25
CA LEU A 11 -9.13 -22.27 -34.82
C LEU A 11 -8.70 -20.98 -34.10
N VAL A 12 -9.66 -20.20 -33.60
CA VAL A 12 -9.35 -19.07 -32.71
C VAL A 12 -8.98 -19.66 -31.36
N GLY A 13 -7.69 -19.95 -31.18
CA GLY A 13 -7.11 -20.20 -29.88
C GLY A 13 -7.11 -18.89 -29.10
N THR A 14 -7.99 -18.74 -28.13
CA THR A 14 -7.86 -17.71 -27.10
C THR A 14 -6.66 -18.09 -26.24
N LEU A 15 -5.47 -17.59 -26.60
CA LEU A 15 -4.39 -17.43 -25.64
C LEU A 15 -4.89 -16.41 -24.61
N GLY A 16 -5.46 -16.90 -23.51
CA GLY A 16 -5.60 -16.12 -22.31
C GLY A 16 -4.20 -15.83 -21.80
N ILE A 17 -3.68 -14.66 -22.14
CA ILE A 17 -2.48 -14.13 -21.50
C ILE A 17 -2.95 -13.79 -20.09
N ALA A 18 -2.73 -14.71 -19.15
CA ALA A 18 -2.79 -14.39 -17.74
C ALA A 18 -1.62 -13.45 -17.46
N SER A 19 -1.88 -12.14 -17.55
CA SER A 19 -0.93 -11.14 -17.07
C SER A 19 -0.66 -11.42 -15.59
N PRO A 20 0.61 -11.42 -15.15
CA PRO A 20 0.91 -11.51 -13.73
C PRO A 20 0.25 -10.32 -13.03
N LEU A 21 -0.50 -10.60 -11.96
CA LEU A 21 -0.98 -9.59 -11.05
C LEU A 21 0.28 -8.98 -10.43
N THR A 22 0.65 -7.80 -10.88
CA THR A 22 1.66 -7.04 -10.19
C THR A 22 1.00 -6.44 -8.96
N VAL A 23 1.26 -7.01 -7.78
CA VAL A 23 1.14 -6.25 -6.54
C VAL A 23 2.31 -5.26 -6.55
N PHE A 24 2.05 -4.11 -7.14
CA PHE A 24 2.76 -2.90 -6.81
C PHE A 24 1.77 -2.01 -6.06
N ALA A 25 2.27 -1.19 -5.15
CA ALA A 25 1.66 0.12 -4.93
C ALA A 25 1.51 0.77 -6.32
N SER A 26 0.34 0.60 -6.91
CA SER A 26 0.08 0.94 -8.30
C SER A 26 0.01 2.46 -8.39
N ASN A 27 1.08 3.07 -8.87
CA ASN A 27 1.00 4.30 -9.64
C ASN A 27 0.00 4.09 -10.78
N GLY A 28 -1.24 4.54 -10.60
CA GLY A 28 -2.25 4.55 -11.64
C GLY A 28 -3.67 4.65 -11.14
N ASN A 29 -4.37 5.69 -11.61
CA ASN A 29 -5.82 5.90 -11.58
C ASN A 29 -6.63 4.59 -11.57
N GLN A 30 -7.14 4.15 -10.42
CA GLN A 30 -8.18 3.13 -10.38
C GLN A 30 -9.12 3.35 -9.20
N LYS A 31 -10.29 3.90 -9.54
CA LYS A 31 -11.55 3.79 -8.80
C LYS A 31 -11.68 2.40 -8.19
N LEU A 32 -11.87 2.28 -6.87
CA LEU A 32 -12.04 1.02 -6.11
C LEU A 32 -12.62 -0.11 -6.98
N THR A 33 -11.75 -1.02 -7.40
CA THR A 33 -12.08 -2.12 -8.32
C THR A 33 -12.27 -3.43 -7.57
N VAL A 34 -12.79 -4.45 -8.27
CA VAL A 34 -12.79 -5.85 -7.81
C VAL A 34 -11.38 -6.29 -7.40
N SER A 35 -10.33 -5.75 -8.01
CA SER A 35 -8.93 -6.04 -7.67
C SER A 35 -8.58 -5.57 -6.26
N ASP A 36 -9.05 -4.41 -5.83
CA ASP A 36 -8.76 -3.87 -4.49
C ASP A 36 -9.49 -4.67 -3.41
N SER A 37 -10.73 -5.08 -3.68
CA SER A 37 -11.47 -5.96 -2.77
C SER A 37 -10.81 -7.34 -2.61
N ILE A 38 -10.24 -7.89 -3.68
CA ILE A 38 -9.48 -9.16 -3.65
C ILE A 38 -8.16 -8.97 -2.90
N SER A 39 -7.49 -7.83 -3.10
CA SER A 39 -6.26 -7.49 -2.37
C SER A 39 -6.53 -7.32 -0.88
N GLN A 40 -7.64 -6.69 -0.50
CA GLN A 40 -8.04 -6.56 0.90
C GLN A 40 -8.35 -7.93 1.53
N SER A 41 -9.14 -8.79 0.88
CA SER A 41 -9.44 -10.11 1.42
C SER A 41 -8.18 -10.96 1.56
N ALA A 42 -7.27 -10.90 0.59
CA ALA A 42 -5.99 -11.62 0.66
C ALA A 42 -5.09 -11.07 1.78
N PHE A 43 -5.07 -9.76 2.03
CA PHE A 43 -4.36 -9.18 3.17
C PHE A 43 -4.95 -9.67 4.51
N GLU A 44 -6.28 -9.71 4.62
CA GLU A 44 -6.96 -10.25 5.82
C GLU A 44 -6.65 -11.74 6.04
N GLU A 45 -6.65 -12.54 4.98
CA GLU A 45 -6.26 -13.96 5.02
C GLU A 45 -4.80 -14.15 5.46
N MET A 46 -3.88 -13.34 4.93
CA MET A 46 -2.47 -13.33 5.35
C MET A 46 -2.31 -13.02 6.85
N ILE A 47 -3.04 -12.02 7.36
CA ILE A 47 -3.01 -11.69 8.79
C ILE A 47 -3.62 -12.82 9.64
N ASN A 48 -4.70 -13.46 9.16
CA ASN A 48 -5.28 -14.62 9.84
C ASN A 48 -4.33 -15.82 9.86
N GLU A 49 -3.52 -16.03 8.82
CA GLU A 49 -2.48 -17.04 8.80
C GLU A 49 -1.43 -16.78 9.89
N ILE A 50 -0.93 -15.55 9.99
CA ILE A 50 0.03 -15.13 11.04
C ILE A 50 -0.54 -15.42 12.44
N GLU A 51 -1.78 -15.02 12.70
CA GLU A 51 -2.42 -15.26 14.00
C GLU A 51 -2.65 -16.75 14.29
N THR A 52 -2.96 -17.55 13.25
CA THR A 52 -3.07 -19.00 13.37
C THR A 52 -1.72 -19.60 13.79
N ILE A 53 -0.63 -19.27 13.11
CA ILE A 53 0.73 -19.74 13.44
C ILE A 53 1.08 -19.38 14.89
N LYS A 54 0.82 -18.14 15.31
CA LYS A 54 1.08 -17.68 16.69
C LYS A 54 0.28 -18.44 17.73
N SER A 55 -1.00 -18.70 17.45
CA SER A 55 -1.89 -19.41 18.36
C SER A 55 -1.51 -20.88 18.52
N GLU A 56 -1.08 -21.53 17.43
CA GLU A 56 -0.67 -22.93 17.41
C GLU A 56 0.74 -23.12 17.98
N ASN A 57 1.58 -22.08 17.96
CA ASN A 57 2.99 -22.15 18.33
C ASN A 57 3.40 -20.97 19.24
N PRO A 58 2.87 -20.87 20.47
CA PRO A 58 3.07 -19.72 21.36
C PRO A 58 4.52 -19.52 21.85
N GLY A 59 5.41 -20.47 21.58
CA GLY A 59 6.84 -20.40 21.92
C GLY A 59 7.75 -19.92 20.79
N LEU A 60 7.23 -19.73 19.58
CA LEU A 60 8.03 -19.21 18.47
C LEU A 60 8.33 -17.73 18.66
N SER A 61 9.57 -17.37 18.36
CA SER A 61 10.01 -15.99 18.18
C SER A 61 9.43 -15.40 16.89
N GLU A 62 9.42 -14.07 16.80
CA GLU A 62 8.97 -13.37 15.60
C GLU A 62 9.83 -13.73 14.37
N ASP A 63 11.14 -13.93 14.54
CA ASP A 63 12.07 -14.34 13.48
C ASP A 63 11.74 -15.74 12.95
N GLU A 64 11.39 -16.69 13.84
CA GLU A 64 10.95 -18.02 13.42
C GLU A 64 9.62 -17.99 12.67
N ILE A 65 8.70 -17.10 13.05
CA ILE A 65 7.43 -16.91 12.33
C ILE A 65 7.68 -16.27 10.97
N LEU A 66 8.60 -15.31 10.88
CA LEU A 66 9.01 -14.68 9.62
C LEU A 66 9.58 -15.73 8.67
N GLU A 67 10.50 -16.58 9.14
CA GLU A 67 11.05 -17.68 8.33
C GLU A 67 9.96 -18.66 7.87
N LEU A 68 8.97 -18.97 8.72
CA LEU A 68 7.83 -19.81 8.33
C LEU A 68 6.99 -19.15 7.23
N MET A 69 6.65 -17.87 7.38
CA MET A 69 5.86 -17.12 6.39
C MET A 69 6.62 -17.01 5.06
N ASP A 70 7.89 -16.64 5.08
CA ASP A 70 8.72 -16.56 3.86
C ASP A 70 8.82 -17.92 3.16
N ASN A 71 9.01 -19.02 3.92
CA ASN A 71 9.06 -20.35 3.34
C ASN A 71 7.74 -20.76 2.68
N ARG A 72 6.59 -20.47 3.32
CA ARG A 72 5.26 -20.76 2.78
C ARG A 72 4.96 -19.96 1.50
N HIS A 73 5.44 -18.73 1.43
CA HIS A 73 5.19 -17.80 0.32
C HIS A 73 6.35 -17.70 -0.68
N SER A 74 7.33 -18.62 -0.62
CA SER A 74 8.54 -18.62 -1.45
C SER A 74 8.36 -19.11 -2.89
N SER A 75 7.34 -19.93 -3.21
CA SER A 75 7.25 -20.57 -4.54
C SER A 75 5.93 -21.28 -4.91
N SER A 76 4.82 -21.05 -4.20
CA SER A 76 3.57 -21.78 -4.46
C SER A 76 2.79 -21.23 -5.68
N LEU A 77 2.34 -22.14 -6.56
CA LEU A 77 1.51 -21.83 -7.73
C LEU A 77 0.02 -21.62 -7.39
N GLU A 78 -0.39 -21.77 -6.12
CA GLU A 78 -1.80 -21.94 -5.77
C GLU A 78 -2.48 -20.75 -5.09
N GLU A 79 -1.78 -19.71 -4.60
CA GLU A 79 -2.44 -18.49 -4.06
C GLU A 79 -1.66 -17.22 -4.43
N ARG A 80 -1.81 -16.76 -5.68
CA ARG A 80 -1.10 -15.56 -6.16
C ARG A 80 -1.33 -14.32 -5.27
N GLY A 81 -2.54 -14.15 -4.72
CA GLY A 81 -2.91 -12.95 -3.94
C GLY A 81 -2.07 -12.73 -2.68
N ILE A 82 -1.99 -13.72 -1.79
CA ILE A 82 -1.26 -13.60 -0.52
C ILE A 82 0.24 -13.50 -0.78
N ILE A 83 0.76 -14.32 -1.69
CA ILE A 83 2.19 -14.35 -2.05
C ILE A 83 2.62 -12.99 -2.60
N ASP A 84 1.83 -12.40 -3.49
CA ASP A 84 2.17 -11.12 -4.11
C ASP A 84 2.13 -9.99 -3.06
N ILE A 85 1.20 -10.03 -2.10
CA ILE A 85 1.12 -9.09 -0.97
C ILE A 85 2.32 -9.23 -0.05
N TRP A 86 2.60 -10.45 0.43
CA TRP A 86 3.69 -10.69 1.38
C TRP A 86 5.05 -10.28 0.81
N ASN A 87 5.28 -10.56 -0.48
CA ASN A 87 6.53 -10.22 -1.15
C ASN A 87 6.65 -8.73 -1.52
N ALA A 88 5.56 -7.96 -1.47
CA ALA A 88 5.58 -6.52 -1.68
C ALA A 88 5.90 -5.72 -0.41
N LEU A 89 5.74 -6.33 0.77
CA LEU A 89 6.11 -5.72 2.04
C LEU A 89 7.63 -5.64 2.20
N THR A 90 8.12 -4.57 2.82
CA THR A 90 9.51 -4.52 3.31
C THR A 90 9.71 -5.54 4.43
N ASP A 91 10.95 -5.95 4.67
CA ASP A 91 11.25 -6.87 5.78
C ASP A 91 10.83 -6.27 7.13
N SER A 92 10.99 -4.95 7.28
CA SER A 92 10.52 -4.18 8.43
C SER A 92 8.99 -4.22 8.59
N GLU A 93 8.23 -4.08 7.49
CA GLU A 93 6.76 -4.21 7.50
C GLU A 93 6.31 -5.63 7.85
N LYS A 94 6.99 -6.66 7.34
CA LYS A 94 6.69 -8.08 7.68
C LYS A 94 6.84 -8.32 9.17
N THR A 95 7.94 -7.86 9.78
CA THR A 95 8.13 -7.96 11.25
C THR A 95 7.00 -7.28 12.01
N LEU A 96 6.55 -6.09 11.57
CA LEU A 96 5.45 -5.39 12.22
C LEU A 96 4.09 -6.08 12.01
N CYS A 97 3.84 -6.71 10.85
CA CYS A 97 2.63 -7.51 10.64
C CYS A 97 2.59 -8.73 11.58
N ILE A 98 3.73 -9.36 11.84
CA ILE A 98 3.83 -10.48 12.80
C ILE A 98 3.62 -9.99 14.24
N ARG A 99 4.24 -8.86 14.59
CA ARG A 99 4.18 -8.29 15.95
C ARG A 99 2.81 -7.71 16.30
N TYR A 100 2.20 -6.97 15.37
CA TYR A 100 0.94 -6.24 15.56
C TYR A 100 -0.10 -6.53 14.45
N PRO A 101 -0.57 -7.78 14.30
CA PRO A 101 -1.41 -8.19 13.17
C PRO A 101 -2.73 -7.41 13.06
N PHE A 102 -3.42 -7.17 14.17
CA PHE A 102 -4.66 -6.38 14.14
C PHE A 102 -4.44 -4.90 13.84
N ASP A 103 -3.29 -4.35 14.24
CA ASP A 103 -2.93 -2.97 13.87
C ASP A 103 -2.56 -2.91 12.39
N ALA A 104 -1.92 -3.94 11.83
CA ALA A 104 -1.63 -4.03 10.39
C ALA A 104 -2.91 -4.00 9.52
N LEU A 105 -4.01 -4.62 9.97
CA LEU A 105 -5.32 -4.51 9.30
C LEU A 105 -5.81 -3.05 9.26
N LYS A 106 -5.61 -2.31 10.36
CA LYS A 106 -5.99 -0.89 10.45
C LYS A 106 -5.06 -0.01 9.62
N VAL A 107 -3.77 -0.33 9.52
CA VAL A 107 -2.82 0.35 8.62
C VAL A 107 -3.28 0.22 7.17
N ASN A 108 -3.70 -0.98 6.75
CA ASN A 108 -4.25 -1.19 5.41
C ASN A 108 -5.60 -0.47 5.21
N THR A 109 -6.42 -0.37 6.28
CA THR A 109 -7.64 0.46 6.24
C THR A 109 -7.33 1.93 6.02
N ALA A 110 -6.38 2.50 6.77
CA ALA A 110 -5.91 3.87 6.60
C ALA A 110 -5.34 4.12 5.18
N ARG A 111 -4.60 3.15 4.62
CA ARG A 111 -4.07 3.21 3.25
C ARG A 111 -5.19 3.35 2.22
N ASN A 112 -6.28 2.60 2.39
CA ASN A 112 -7.43 2.65 1.50
C ASN A 112 -8.15 4.01 1.59
N ILE A 113 -8.36 4.52 2.81
CA ILE A 113 -8.92 5.86 3.05
C ILE A 113 -8.05 6.92 2.36
N ALA A 114 -6.73 6.86 2.56
CA ALA A 114 -5.79 7.80 1.97
C ALA A 114 -5.85 7.81 0.44
N THR A 115 -5.87 6.62 -0.17
CA THR A 115 -5.96 6.46 -1.63
C THR A 115 -7.26 7.07 -2.14
N GLU A 116 -8.40 6.74 -1.52
CA GLU A 116 -9.70 7.24 -1.95
C GLU A 116 -9.83 8.76 -1.78
N GLN A 117 -9.40 9.31 -0.64
CA GLN A 117 -9.44 10.75 -0.40
C GLN A 117 -8.54 11.50 -1.37
N THR A 118 -7.37 10.95 -1.71
CA THR A 118 -6.45 11.57 -2.68
C THR A 118 -7.11 11.63 -4.06
N GLU A 119 -7.70 10.53 -4.53
CA GLU A 119 -8.44 10.52 -5.79
C GLU A 119 -9.63 11.49 -5.79
N ARG A 120 -10.37 11.59 -4.67
CA ARG A 120 -11.50 12.52 -4.54
C ARG A 120 -11.04 13.99 -4.59
N LYS A 121 -9.89 14.33 -4.00
CA LYS A 121 -9.38 15.71 -3.91
C LYS A 121 -8.60 16.16 -5.14
N PHE A 122 -7.79 15.27 -5.73
CA PHE A 122 -6.86 15.60 -6.81
C PHE A 122 -7.27 15.00 -8.15
N GLY A 123 -8.12 13.97 -8.16
CA GLY A 123 -8.47 13.23 -9.38
C GLY A 123 -7.38 12.28 -9.88
N CYS A 124 -6.25 12.18 -9.17
CA CYS A 124 -5.11 11.33 -9.47
C CYS A 124 -4.34 10.96 -8.20
N ASN A 125 -3.47 9.95 -8.31
CA ASN A 125 -2.46 9.59 -7.34
C ASN A 125 -1.08 9.73 -7.99
N GLY A 126 -0.47 10.90 -7.81
CA GLY A 126 0.87 11.19 -8.32
C GLY A 126 1.97 10.69 -7.39
N LEU A 127 3.19 10.79 -7.90
CA LEU A 127 4.45 10.48 -7.24
C LEU A 127 5.25 11.78 -7.15
N GLY A 128 5.74 12.14 -5.97
CA GLY A 128 6.55 13.34 -5.75
C GLY A 128 5.79 14.67 -5.84
N ASP A 129 4.47 14.65 -6.06
CA ASP A 129 3.64 15.85 -6.26
C ASP A 129 2.78 16.19 -5.03
N ARG A 130 1.96 17.25 -5.15
CA ARG A 130 1.04 17.66 -4.07
C ARG A 130 0.05 16.56 -3.66
N SER A 131 -0.38 15.71 -4.59
CA SER A 131 -1.30 14.61 -4.28
C SER A 131 -0.59 13.51 -3.49
N ASP A 132 0.71 13.31 -3.71
CA ASP A 132 1.55 12.42 -2.93
C ASP A 132 1.72 12.91 -1.49
N ALA A 133 2.08 14.19 -1.33
CA ALA A 133 2.17 14.83 -0.02
C ALA A 133 0.85 14.72 0.77
N PHE A 134 -0.28 14.96 0.09
CA PHE A 134 -1.60 14.77 0.67
C PHE A 134 -1.83 13.33 1.12
N ARG A 135 -1.54 12.35 0.24
CA ARG A 135 -1.74 10.93 0.50
C ARG A 135 -0.98 10.46 1.73
N HIS A 136 0.29 10.84 1.86
CA HIS A 136 1.12 10.53 3.02
C HIS A 136 0.60 11.19 4.30
N GLY A 137 0.17 12.44 4.20
CA GLY A 137 -0.45 13.18 5.30
C GLY A 137 -1.71 12.50 5.84
N ILE A 138 -2.69 12.22 4.98
CA ILE A 138 -3.95 11.59 5.39
C ILE A 138 -3.73 10.15 5.86
N TRP A 139 -2.83 9.39 5.22
CA TRP A 139 -2.51 8.03 5.67
C TRP A 139 -1.99 8.04 7.11
N ASN A 140 -1.06 8.94 7.43
CA ASN A 140 -0.50 9.04 8.79
C ASN A 140 -1.49 9.60 9.80
N ALA A 141 -2.35 10.56 9.41
CA ALA A 141 -3.39 11.06 10.29
C ALA A 141 -4.37 9.95 10.67
N GLU A 142 -4.88 9.19 9.70
CA GLU A 142 -5.81 8.07 9.93
C GLU A 142 -5.15 6.92 10.70
N MET A 143 -3.89 6.59 10.41
CA MET A 143 -3.15 5.63 11.24
C MET A 143 -3.05 6.10 12.70
N THR A 144 -2.73 7.37 12.93
CA THR A 144 -2.68 7.93 14.30
C THR A 144 -4.01 7.77 15.03
N VAL A 145 -5.14 8.03 14.35
CA VAL A 145 -6.48 7.84 14.94
C VAL A 145 -6.76 6.37 15.26
N LEU A 146 -6.40 5.44 14.36
CA LEU A 146 -6.78 4.04 14.47
C LEU A 146 -5.89 3.20 15.40
N ILE A 147 -4.59 3.49 15.43
CA ILE A 147 -3.56 2.68 16.11
C ILE A 147 -2.64 3.47 17.05
N GLY A 148 -2.81 4.80 17.12
CA GLY A 148 -1.98 5.69 17.92
C GLY A 148 -0.68 6.09 17.22
N SER A 149 -0.19 7.29 17.54
CA SER A 149 0.95 7.94 16.89
C SER A 149 2.24 7.12 16.91
N GLU A 150 2.57 6.48 18.04
CA GLU A 150 3.79 5.67 18.17
C GLU A 150 3.81 4.49 17.18
N LYS A 151 2.68 3.80 17.00
CA LYS A 151 2.60 2.68 16.05
C LYS A 151 2.47 3.17 14.62
N ALA A 152 1.76 4.29 14.40
CA ALA A 152 1.70 4.93 13.09
C ALA A 152 3.10 5.28 12.58
N GLU A 153 3.96 5.82 13.45
CA GLU A 153 5.37 6.08 13.13
C GLU A 153 6.13 4.79 12.76
N LEU A 154 6.02 3.73 13.56
CA LEU A 154 6.68 2.45 13.28
C LEU A 154 6.31 1.91 11.89
N PHE A 155 5.02 1.85 11.57
CA PHE A 155 4.54 1.35 10.29
C PHE A 155 4.91 2.27 9.12
N ALA A 156 4.76 3.59 9.28
CA ALA A 156 5.13 4.55 8.25
C ALA A 156 6.63 4.52 7.95
N THR A 157 7.49 4.47 8.98
CA THR A 157 8.95 4.37 8.78
C THR A 157 9.34 3.03 8.15
N ALA A 158 8.69 1.93 8.54
CA ALA A 158 8.93 0.62 7.90
C ALA A 158 8.55 0.62 6.41
N HIS A 159 7.52 1.36 6.02
CA HIS A 159 7.11 1.54 4.62
C HIS A 159 8.17 2.27 3.78
N GLU A 160 8.91 3.18 4.42
CA GLU A 160 9.99 3.95 3.78
C GLU A 160 11.34 3.21 3.76
N ASP A 161 11.43 2.01 4.34
CA ASP A 161 12.64 1.17 4.38
C ASP A 161 12.84 0.39 3.06
N LYS A 162 12.79 1.10 1.94
CA LYS A 162 12.95 0.59 0.58
C LYS A 162 14.36 0.89 0.05
N ASP A 163 14.76 0.20 -1.00
CA ASP A 163 16.01 0.51 -1.71
C ASP A 163 15.95 1.91 -2.34
N VAL A 164 16.75 2.82 -1.79
CA VAL A 164 16.87 4.21 -2.24
C VAL A 164 17.99 4.45 -3.25
N THR A 165 18.49 3.40 -3.89
CA THR A 165 19.50 3.53 -4.93
C THR A 165 18.89 4.02 -6.25
N GLY A 166 19.45 5.08 -6.81
CA GLY A 166 19.04 5.63 -8.10
C GLY A 166 17.89 6.62 -8.02
N ASN A 167 17.09 6.68 -9.09
CA ASN A 167 16.01 7.65 -9.25
C ASN A 167 14.67 6.93 -9.42
N GLU A 168 13.60 7.61 -9.02
CA GLU A 168 12.23 7.23 -9.32
C GLU A 168 11.85 7.56 -10.77
N SER A 169 10.66 7.13 -11.17
CA SER A 169 10.13 7.29 -12.54
C SER A 169 9.93 8.74 -12.99
N ASP A 170 9.80 9.67 -12.04
CA ASP A 170 9.73 11.12 -12.24
C ASP A 170 11.11 11.78 -12.47
N GLY A 171 12.19 11.00 -12.32
CA GLY A 171 13.57 11.44 -12.50
C GLY A 171 14.23 11.99 -11.24
N TYR A 172 13.53 12.07 -10.11
CA TYR A 172 14.10 12.53 -8.84
C TYR A 172 14.80 11.38 -8.09
N PRO A 173 15.83 11.66 -7.26
CA PRO A 173 16.48 10.62 -6.47
C PRO A 173 15.49 9.94 -5.51
N LYS A 174 15.57 8.62 -5.38
CA LYS A 174 14.71 7.88 -4.44
C LYS A 174 14.89 8.33 -2.98
N THR A 175 16.09 8.79 -2.63
CA THR A 175 16.35 9.39 -1.32
C THR A 175 15.52 10.66 -1.09
N ALA A 176 15.28 11.46 -2.13
CA ALA A 176 14.49 12.68 -2.02
C ALA A 176 12.99 12.37 -1.82
N HIS A 177 12.48 11.34 -2.50
CA HIS A 177 11.12 10.81 -2.24
C HIS A 177 11.00 10.32 -0.80
N ARG A 178 11.91 9.45 -0.36
CA ARG A 178 11.88 8.94 1.02
C ARG A 178 11.94 10.05 2.07
N ASP A 179 12.79 11.05 1.88
CA ASP A 179 12.91 12.17 2.82
C ASP A 179 11.65 13.05 2.83
N MET A 180 11.01 13.25 1.67
CA MET A 180 9.70 13.90 1.55
C MET A 180 8.61 13.10 2.27
N ASP A 181 8.54 11.80 2.03
CA ASP A 181 7.55 10.89 2.60
C ASP A 181 7.67 10.84 4.12
N LEU A 182 8.89 10.67 4.66
CA LEU A 182 9.14 10.69 6.10
C LEU A 182 8.68 12.01 6.77
N HIS A 183 8.96 13.15 6.13
CA HIS A 183 8.52 14.46 6.62
C HIS A 183 7.00 14.60 6.60
N ASN A 184 6.36 14.29 5.47
CA ASN A 184 4.91 14.39 5.33
C ASN A 184 4.17 13.39 6.24
N ASN A 185 4.78 12.22 6.49
CA ASN A 185 4.30 11.25 7.46
C ASN A 185 4.27 11.85 8.87
N GLU A 186 5.34 12.53 9.30
CA GLU A 186 5.40 13.21 10.60
C GLU A 186 4.34 14.31 10.74
N VAL A 187 4.22 15.19 9.73
CA VAL A 187 3.20 16.25 9.71
C VAL A 187 1.79 15.65 9.80
N GLY A 188 1.51 14.59 9.02
CA GLY A 188 0.24 13.88 9.06
C GLY A 188 -0.09 13.30 10.43
N ARG A 189 0.89 12.69 11.11
CA ARG A 189 0.69 12.16 12.47
C ARG A 189 0.32 13.26 13.45
N ALA A 190 1.02 14.41 13.41
CA ALA A 190 0.72 15.54 14.27
C ALA A 190 -0.71 16.08 14.07
N ILE A 191 -1.15 16.21 12.82
CA ILE A 191 -2.53 16.61 12.49
C ILE A 191 -3.53 15.57 13.04
N GLY A 192 -3.24 14.27 12.88
CA GLY A 192 -4.07 13.19 13.41
C GLY A 192 -4.22 13.21 14.93
N GLU A 193 -3.16 13.55 15.67
CA GLU A 193 -3.21 13.70 17.13
C GLU A 193 -4.10 14.86 17.57
N GLU A 194 -4.00 16.01 16.88
CA GLU A 194 -4.77 17.21 17.18
C GLU A 194 -6.26 17.09 16.81
N ASN A 195 -6.60 16.16 15.90
CA ASN A 195 -7.91 16.04 15.28
C ASN A 195 -8.53 14.64 15.41
N SER A 196 -8.21 13.91 16.47
CA SER A 196 -8.57 12.49 16.62
C SER A 196 -10.07 12.16 16.63
N GLU A 197 -10.93 13.15 16.88
CA GLU A 197 -12.39 13.01 16.90
C GLU A 197 -13.06 13.36 15.55
N ARG A 198 -12.27 13.72 14.53
CA ARG A 198 -12.77 14.08 13.20
C ARG A 198 -13.13 12.84 12.39
N SER A 199 -14.12 12.99 11.53
CA SER A 199 -14.39 12.00 10.49
C SER A 199 -13.29 12.00 9.41
N GLU A 200 -13.18 10.91 8.65
CA GLU A 200 -12.23 10.76 7.55
C GLU A 200 -12.33 11.90 6.52
N ASP A 201 -13.55 12.33 6.19
CA ASP A 201 -13.80 13.45 5.26
C ASP A 201 -13.35 14.80 5.85
N GLU A 202 -13.58 15.02 7.15
CA GLU A 202 -13.10 16.25 7.83
C GLU A 202 -11.57 16.27 7.95
N MET A 203 -10.95 15.12 8.25
CA MET A 203 -9.50 14.98 8.30
C MET A 203 -8.88 15.28 6.93
N ALA A 204 -9.46 14.71 5.86
CA ALA A 204 -9.08 14.99 4.49
C ALA A 204 -9.25 16.48 4.13
N ASP A 205 -10.33 17.13 4.58
CA ASP A 205 -10.53 18.57 4.38
C ASP A 205 -9.46 19.42 5.07
N ILE A 206 -9.10 19.08 6.31
CA ILE A 206 -8.07 19.78 7.08
C ILE A 206 -6.72 19.71 6.37
N ILE A 207 -6.29 18.51 6.00
CA ILE A 207 -4.98 18.30 5.34
C ILE A 207 -4.96 18.94 3.95
N TYR A 208 -6.06 18.86 3.20
CA TYR A 208 -6.15 19.50 1.89
C TYR A 208 -6.05 21.03 1.99
N GLN A 209 -6.70 21.63 2.99
CA GLN A 209 -6.61 23.07 3.24
C GLN A 209 -5.20 23.50 3.64
N ASP A 210 -4.51 22.69 4.46
CA ASP A 210 -3.11 22.94 4.83
C ASP A 210 -2.20 22.92 3.59
N ILE A 211 -2.31 21.89 2.74
CA ILE A 211 -1.52 21.80 1.48
C ILE A 211 -1.76 22.99 0.54
N CYS A 212 -2.97 23.58 0.55
CA CYS A 212 -3.28 24.76 -0.25
C CYS A 212 -2.83 26.10 0.39
N SER A 213 -2.34 26.06 1.64
CA SER A 213 -1.90 27.23 2.40
C SER A 213 -0.49 27.69 1.99
N GLU A 214 -0.24 28.99 2.07
CA GLU A 214 1.11 29.55 1.88
C GLU A 214 2.07 29.15 3.02
N GLU A 215 1.52 28.77 4.19
CA GLU A 215 2.28 28.39 5.40
C GLU A 215 2.36 26.86 5.59
N THR A 216 2.02 26.08 4.55
CA THR A 216 2.01 24.61 4.59
C THR A 216 3.32 24.05 5.13
N GLN A 217 3.23 23.07 6.02
CA GLN A 217 4.40 22.29 6.44
C GLN A 217 4.66 21.11 5.51
N PHE A 218 3.68 20.68 4.72
CA PHE A 218 3.88 19.63 3.71
C PHE A 218 4.85 20.07 2.62
N ILE A 219 5.66 19.12 2.15
CA ILE A 219 6.63 19.33 1.06
C ILE A 219 6.38 18.36 -0.09
N TRP A 220 6.73 18.77 -1.31
CA TRP A 220 6.69 17.93 -2.51
C TRP A 220 7.86 18.28 -3.44
N LEU A 221 8.20 17.38 -4.37
CA LEU A 221 9.37 17.48 -5.25
C LEU A 221 9.08 18.27 -6.53
N HIS A 222 7.86 18.18 -7.05
CA HIS A 222 7.42 18.90 -8.24
C HIS A 222 5.90 19.15 -8.26
N ASP A 223 5.48 20.07 -9.12
CA ASP A 223 4.05 20.36 -9.36
C ASP A 223 3.37 19.29 -10.24
#